data_AF-A0A958K6J9-F1
#
_entry.id   AF-A0A958K6J9-F1
#
_cell.length_a   1.000
_cell.length_b   1.000
_cell.length_c   1.000
_cell.angle_alpha   90.00
_cell.angle_beta   90.00
_cell.angle_gamma   90.00
#
_symmetry.space_group_name_H-M   'P 1'
#
loop_
_entity.id
_entity.type
_entity.pdbx_description
1 polymer ?
#
loop_
_entity_poly.entity_id
_entity_poly.type
_entity_poly.pdbx_seq_one_letter_code
_entity_poly.pdbx_strand_id
1 'polypeptide(L)'
;TANLARRNPFFGDNLQRYEFDEKMLQAIATKSNGFYFNASDLAGLEKVYSEIDALEKKDIETLEKVHVEELYTPFLVIALLCYLVYLALSQAVFMVVP
;
A
#
# COMPACT_ATOMS: atom_id res chain seq x y z
N THR A 1 35.67 45.95 10.03
CA THR A 1 36.28 45.46 11.29
C THR A 1 35.73 44.08 11.59
N ALA A 2 36.62 43.13 11.89
CA ALA A 2 36.37 41.78 12.42
C ALA A 2 35.64 40.74 11.52
N ASN A 3 36.38 40.17 10.55
CA ASN A 3 36.14 38.81 10.06
C ASN A 3 36.53 37.82 11.17
N LEU A 4 35.55 37.27 11.90
CA LEU A 4 35.77 36.20 12.86
C LEU A 4 35.75 34.86 12.12
N ALA A 5 36.90 34.50 11.55
CA ALA A 5 37.19 33.14 11.16
C ALA A 5 37.19 32.27 12.43
N ARG A 6 36.09 31.57 12.69
CA ARG A 6 36.05 30.49 13.69
C ARG A 6 36.97 29.37 13.20
N ARG A 7 38.25 29.41 13.59
CA ARG A 7 39.19 28.29 13.43
C ARG A 7 38.71 27.14 14.31
N ASN A 8 38.26 26.06 13.69
CA ASN A 8 38.04 24.79 14.37
C ASN A 8 39.39 24.03 14.42
N PRO A 9 39.97 23.75 15.60
CA PRO A 9 41.33 23.21 15.71
C PRO A 9 41.46 21.71 15.37
N PHE A 10 40.36 21.02 15.05
CA PHE A 10 40.34 19.56 14.86
C PHE A 10 40.15 19.11 13.40
N PHE A 11 39.55 19.95 12.56
CA PHE A 11 39.37 19.68 11.14
C PHE A 11 40.19 20.72 10.38
N GLY A 12 41.22 20.27 9.67
CA GLY A 12 42.03 21.15 8.82
C GLY A 12 41.16 21.88 7.79
N ASP A 13 41.61 23.06 7.37
CA ASP A 13 40.91 24.04 6.49
C ASP A 13 40.62 23.54 5.06
N ASN A 14 40.56 22.22 4.84
CA ASN A 14 40.17 21.58 3.60
C ASN A 14 38.72 21.11 3.68
N LEU A 15 37.79 22.03 3.95
CA LEU A 15 36.44 21.87 3.41
C LEU A 15 36.58 22.01 1.91
N GLN A 16 36.86 20.90 1.21
CA GLN A 16 36.80 20.89 -0.23
C GLN A 16 35.43 21.43 -0.63
N ARG A 17 35.43 22.60 -1.27
CA ARG A 17 34.26 23.08 -1.99
C ARG A 17 34.05 22.09 -3.12
N TYR A 18 33.21 21.09 -2.90
CA TYR A 18 32.58 20.40 -4.00
C TYR A 18 31.76 21.46 -4.74
N GLU A 19 32.24 21.86 -5.93
CA GLU A 19 31.45 22.69 -6.83
C GLU A 19 30.23 21.87 -7.22
N PHE A 20 29.08 22.24 -6.67
CA PHE A 20 27.81 21.61 -7.00
C PHE A 20 27.41 22.05 -8.41
N ASP A 21 27.72 21.23 -9.41
CA ASP A 21 27.42 21.51 -10.81
C ASP A 21 25.97 21.12 -11.15
N GLU A 22 25.07 22.07 -10.93
CA GLU A 22 23.65 21.93 -11.26
C GLU A 22 23.41 21.68 -12.76
N LYS A 23 24.26 22.20 -13.64
CA LYS A 23 24.08 22.08 -15.09
C LYS A 23 24.27 20.64 -15.54
N MET A 24 25.24 19.95 -14.95
CA MET A 24 25.46 18.52 -15.21
C MET A 24 24.26 17.69 -14.78
N LEU A 25 23.69 17.97 -13.60
CA LEU A 25 22.52 17.25 -13.09
C LEU A 25 21.26 17.51 -13.93
N GLN A 26 21.04 18.73 -14.39
CA GLN A 26 19.97 19.07 -15.34
C GLN A 26 20.13 18.34 -16.69
N ALA A 27 21.36 18.24 -17.20
CA ALA A 27 21.65 17.54 -18.46
C ALA A 27 21.35 16.03 -18.35
N ILE A 28 21.66 15.41 -17.21
CA ILE A 28 21.34 13.99 -16.96
C ILE A 28 19.82 13.79 -16.94
N ALA A 29 19.09 14.61 -16.18
CA ALA A 29 17.63 14.54 -16.09
C ALA A 29 16.97 14.68 -17.47
N THR A 30 17.39 15.66 -18.27
CA THR A 30 16.89 15.87 -19.64
C THR A 30 17.14 14.66 -20.53
N LYS A 31 18.31 14.02 -20.41
CA LYS A 31 18.67 12.85 -21.22
C LYS A 31 17.89 11.59 -20.84
N SER A 32 17.53 11.44 -19.57
CA SER A 32 16.79 10.27 -19.07
C SER A 32 15.27 10.44 -19.05
N ASN A 33 14.74 11.56 -19.58
CA ASN A 33 13.35 11.99 -19.35
C ASN A 33 12.99 12.02 -17.85
N GLY A 34 13.99 12.25 -16.99
CA GLY A 34 13.81 12.47 -15.56
C GLY A 34 13.68 13.96 -15.24
N PHE A 35 13.48 14.26 -13.97
CA PHE A 35 13.35 15.63 -13.49
C PHE A 35 14.49 15.98 -12.53
N TYR A 36 14.98 17.22 -12.62
CA TYR A 36 15.97 17.77 -11.69
C TYR A 36 15.27 18.72 -10.72
N PHE A 37 15.59 18.59 -9.43
CA PHE A 37 15.10 19.46 -8.38
C PHE A 37 16.24 19.85 -7.44
N ASN A 38 16.37 21.14 -7.16
CA ASN A 38 17.26 21.61 -6.11
C ASN A 38 16.60 21.33 -4.75
N ALA A 39 17.33 20.73 -3.80
CA ALA A 39 16.80 20.38 -2.47
C ALA A 39 16.35 21.60 -1.62
N SER A 40 16.67 22.82 -2.06
CA SER A 40 16.19 24.06 -1.45
C SER A 40 14.82 24.51 -1.97
N ASP A 41 14.34 23.92 -3.06
CA ASP A 41 13.07 24.27 -3.70
C ASP A 41 11.96 23.31 -3.28
N LEU A 42 11.29 23.68 -2.19
CA LEU A 42 10.13 22.95 -1.65
C LEU A 42 8.99 22.86 -2.67
N ALA A 43 8.84 23.85 -3.56
CA ALA A 43 7.79 23.89 -4.57
C ALA A 43 8.03 22.84 -5.68
N GLY A 44 9.29 22.57 -6.01
CA GLY A 44 9.67 21.49 -6.92
C GLY A 44 9.25 20.12 -6.40
N LEU A 45 9.43 19.86 -5.10
CA LEU A 45 9.04 18.62 -4.45
C LEU A 45 7.52 18.40 -4.45
N GLU A 46 6.75 19.45 -4.15
CA GLU A 46 5.28 19.41 -4.20
C GLU A 46 4.77 19.08 -5.60
N LYS A 47 5.37 19.68 -6.63
CA LYS A 47 5.00 19.43 -8.02
C LYS A 47 5.25 17.97 -8.44
N VAL A 48 6.36 17.36 -8.00
CA VAL A 48 6.66 15.94 -8.25
C VAL A 48 5.59 15.05 -7.65
N TYR A 49 5.26 15.27 -6.38
CA TYR A 49 4.24 14.47 -5.71
C TYR A 49 2.87 14.65 -6.37
N SER A 50 2.54 15.84 -6.84
CA SER A 50 1.29 16.07 -7.59
C SER A 50 1.25 15.33 -8.94
N GLU A 51 2.37 15.26 -9.64
CA GLU A 51 2.45 14.56 -10.94
C GLU A 51 2.39 13.03 -10.74
N ILE A 52 3.02 12.52 -9.68
CA ILE A 52 2.95 11.11 -9.31
C ILE A 52 1.51 10.72 -8.95
N ASP A 53 0.82 11.51 -8.12
CA ASP A 53 -0.59 11.28 -7.74
C ASP A 53 -1.52 11.33 -8.96
N ALA A 54 -1.24 12.21 -9.92
CA ALA A 54 -2.01 12.31 -11.17
C ALA A 54 -1.81 11.10 -12.11
N LEU A 55 -0.63 10.47 -12.07
CA LEU A 55 -0.30 9.28 -12.85
C LEU A 55 -0.69 7.98 -12.13
N GLU A 56 -1.05 8.06 -10.85
CA GLU A 56 -1.54 6.91 -10.09
C GLU A 56 -2.93 6.53 -10.60
N LYS A 57 -2.99 5.34 -11.21
CA LYS A 57 -4.25 4.69 -11.52
C LYS A 57 -4.91 4.37 -10.18
N LYS A 58 -5.87 5.20 -9.74
CA LYS A 58 -6.85 4.73 -8.76
C LYS A 58 -7.60 3.60 -9.43
N ASP A 59 -7.17 2.37 -9.15
CA ASP A 59 -8.00 1.22 -9.37
C ASP A 59 -9.29 1.55 -8.65
N ILE A 60 -10.33 1.78 -9.45
CA ILE A 60 -11.68 1.92 -8.95
C ILE A 60 -11.82 0.69 -8.07
N GLU A 61 -11.93 0.89 -6.77
CA GLU A 61 -12.49 -0.09 -5.87
C GLU A 61 -13.93 -0.25 -6.35
N THR A 62 -14.12 -0.96 -7.47
CA THR A 62 -15.28 -1.77 -7.66
C THR A 62 -15.21 -2.63 -6.42
N LEU A 63 -16.00 -2.26 -5.43
CA LEU A 63 -16.55 -3.16 -4.46
C LEU A 63 -17.24 -4.23 -5.33
N GLU A 64 -16.43 -5.12 -5.89
CA GLU A 64 -16.86 -6.34 -6.52
C GLU A 64 -17.48 -7.04 -5.33
N LYS A 65 -18.79 -6.84 -5.16
CA LYS A 65 -19.59 -7.59 -4.21
C LYS A 65 -19.37 -9.03 -4.64
N VAL A 66 -18.40 -9.68 -4.01
CA VAL A 66 -18.13 -11.09 -4.21
C VAL A 66 -19.45 -11.77 -3.90
N HIS A 67 -20.15 -12.20 -4.95
CA HIS A 67 -21.40 -12.90 -4.80
C HIS A 67 -21.03 -14.32 -4.43
N VAL A 68 -20.97 -14.59 -3.13
CA VAL A 68 -20.74 -15.94 -2.62
C VAL A 68 -22.04 -16.71 -2.80
N GLU A 69 -22.06 -17.66 -3.72
CA GLU A 69 -23.17 -18.60 -3.82
C GLU A 69 -23.09 -19.62 -2.66
N GLU A 70 -24.13 -19.67 -1.84
CA GLU A 70 -24.21 -20.57 -0.69
C GLU A 70 -24.73 -21.96 -1.12
N LEU A 71 -23.82 -22.89 -1.44
CA LEU A 71 -24.18 -24.27 -1.84
C LEU A 71 -24.54 -25.20 -0.66
N TYR A 72 -24.39 -24.78 0.60
CA TYR A 72 -24.63 -25.65 1.77
C TYR A 72 -26.12 -25.85 2.09
N THR A 73 -26.99 -24.94 1.65
CA THR A 73 -28.43 -24.94 1.92
C THR A 73 -29.13 -26.27 1.63
N PRO A 74 -28.98 -26.90 0.44
CA PRO A 74 -29.62 -28.19 0.16
C PRO A 74 -29.12 -29.31 1.10
N PHE A 75 -27.83 -29.32 1.44
CA PHE A 75 -27.26 -30.32 2.34
C PHE A 75 -27.78 -30.15 3.77
N LEU A 76 -27.94 -28.91 4.23
CA LEU A 76 -28.51 -28.59 5.54
C LEU A 76 -29.96 -29.07 5.66
N VAL A 77 -30.77 -28.86 4.62
CA VAL A 77 -32.17 -29.34 4.58
C VAL A 77 -32.22 -30.86 4.65
N ILE A 78 -31.39 -31.57 3.87
CA ILE A 78 -31.33 -33.04 3.89
C ILE A 78 -30.92 -33.53 5.28
N ALA A 79 -29.88 -32.95 5.88
CA ALA A 79 -29.42 -33.32 7.22
C ALA A 79 -30.51 -33.13 8.28
N LEU A 80 -31.24 -32.01 8.22
CA LEU A 80 -32.34 -31.71 9.13
C LEU A 80 -33.48 -32.73 8.96
N LEU A 81 -33.86 -33.07 7.73
CA LEU A 81 -34.87 -34.09 7.46
C LEU A 81 -34.45 -35.46 7.99
N CYS A 82 -33.21 -35.88 7.73
CA CYS A 82 -32.68 -37.13 8.28
C CYS A 82 -32.70 -37.14 9.82
N TYR A 83 -32.37 -36.03 10.47
CA TYR A 83 -32.42 -35.91 11.92
C TYR A 83 -33.86 -36.01 12.47
N LEU A 84 -34.83 -35.36 11.83
CA LEU A 84 -36.24 -35.48 12.21
C LEU A 84 -36.76 -36.91 12.04
N VAL A 85 -36.39 -37.59 10.94
CA VAL A 85 -36.72 -39.00 10.73
C VAL A 85 -36.09 -39.87 11.82
N TYR A 86 -34.83 -39.64 12.17
CA TYR A 86 -34.16 -40.35 13.26
C TYR A 86 -34.89 -40.15 14.60
N LEU A 87 -35.30 -38.93 14.93
CA LEU A 87 -36.07 -38.66 16.15
C LEU A 87 -37.43 -39.37 16.13
N ALA A 88 -38.15 -39.33 15.01
CA ALA A 88 -39.42 -40.03 14.87
C ALA A 88 -39.25 -41.55 15.04
N LEU A 89 -38.21 -42.13 14.43
CA LEU A 89 -37.88 -43.54 14.58
C LEU A 89 -37.44 -43.87 16.01
N SER A 90 -36.64 -43.04 16.68
CA SER A 90 -36.19 -43.33 18.03
C SER A 90 -37.37 -43.38 19.00
N GLN A 91 -38.32 -42.44 18.89
CA GLN A 91 -39.55 -42.46 19.69
C GLN A 91 -40.46 -43.66 19.33
N ALA A 92 -40.56 -44.02 18.05
CA ALA A 92 -41.36 -45.16 17.60
C ALA A 92 -40.74 -46.52 18.00
N VAL A 93 -39.42 -46.69 17.93
CA VAL A 93 -38.71 -47.91 18.32
C VAL A 93 -38.86 -48.17 19.82
N PHE A 94 -38.79 -47.14 20.66
CA PHE A 94 -39.09 -47.27 22.10
C PHE A 94 -40.54 -47.64 22.39
N MET A 95 -41.49 -47.33 21.50
CA MET A 95 -42.90 -47.71 21.66
C MET A 95 -43.23 -49.10 21.08
N VAL A 96 -42.50 -49.53 20.04
CA VAL A 96 -42.66 -50.86 19.41
C VAL A 96 -41.92 -51.96 20.16
N VAL A 97 -40.90 -51.62 20.96
CA VAL A 97 -40.15 -52.57 21.80
C VAL A 97 -40.33 -52.25 23.29
N PRO A 98 -41.39 -52.76 23.94
CA PRO A 98 -41.36 -53.14 25.35
C PRO A 98 -40.61 -54.47 25.56
#